data_AF-A0A9E4KHW1-F1
#
_entry.id   AF-A0A9E4KHW1-F1
#
_cell.length_a   1.000
_cell.length_b   1.000
_cell.length_c   1.000
_cell.angle_alpha   90.00
_cell.angle_beta   90.00
_cell.angle_gamma   90.00
#
_symmetry.space_group_name_H-M   'P 1'
#
loop_
_entity.id
_entity.type
_entity.pdbx_description
1 polymer ?
#
loop_
_entity_poly.entity_id
_entity_poly.type
_entity_poly.pdbx_seq_one_letter_code
_entity_poly.pdbx_strand_id
1 'polypeptide(L)'
;MRAAVQSMTEAQRAGIESLEFYPELPVVLALRTDWEGTVWVHRRSEEGAGDDPIDLITADGRYLGTFAAGSTAPPEAFGPDGLVALVEKDALDVPYVVVKRFRRPEGAPQ
;
A
#
# COMPACT_ATOMS: atom_id res chain seq x y z
N MET A 1 -32.43 36.96 -3.97
CA MET A 1 -31.65 35.92 -4.68
C MET A 1 -30.13 36.14 -4.61
N ARG A 2 -29.60 37.36 -4.83
CA ARG A 2 -28.14 37.64 -4.72
C ARG A 2 -27.51 37.40 -3.33
N ALA A 3 -28.22 37.74 -2.25
CA ALA A 3 -27.70 37.58 -0.88
C ALA A 3 -27.49 36.11 -0.46
N ALA A 4 -28.32 35.18 -0.94
CA ALA A 4 -28.21 33.75 -0.63
C ALA A 4 -27.03 33.07 -1.34
N VAL A 5 -26.61 33.58 -2.50
CA VAL A 5 -25.42 33.10 -3.23
C VAL A 5 -24.14 33.62 -2.55
N GLN A 6 -24.18 34.82 -1.96
CA GLN A 6 -23.08 35.39 -1.17
C GLN A 6 -22.90 34.67 0.18
N SER A 7 -23.99 34.31 0.88
CA SER A 7 -23.88 33.55 2.13
C SER A 7 -23.35 32.13 1.93
N MET A 8 -23.64 31.52 0.79
CA MET A 8 -23.15 30.16 0.45
C MET A 8 -21.64 30.17 0.15
N THR A 9 -21.12 31.27 -0.40
CA THR A 9 -19.69 31.43 -0.72
C THR A 9 -18.85 31.79 0.52
N GLU A 10 -19.40 32.53 1.48
CA GLU A 10 -18.71 32.79 2.76
C GLU A 10 -18.61 31.54 3.64
N ALA A 11 -19.67 30.74 3.73
CA ALA A 11 -19.63 29.46 4.46
C ALA A 11 -18.65 28.46 3.82
N GLN A 12 -18.58 28.42 2.48
CA GLN A 12 -17.60 27.61 1.76
C GLN A 12 -16.16 28.11 1.97
N ARG A 13 -15.94 29.43 2.02
CA ARG A 13 -14.62 30.00 2.31
C ARG A 13 -14.17 29.71 3.74
N ALA A 14 -15.04 29.90 4.72
CA ALA A 14 -14.75 29.60 6.12
C ALA A 14 -14.40 28.11 6.33
N GLY A 15 -15.05 27.21 5.59
CA GLY A 15 -14.73 25.79 5.60
C GLY A 15 -13.35 25.46 5.01
N ILE A 16 -12.87 26.20 4.01
CA ILE A 16 -11.51 26.05 3.45
C ILE A 16 -10.46 26.58 4.43
N GLU A 17 -10.76 27.71 5.09
CA GLU A 17 -9.87 28.32 6.09
C GLU A 17 -9.74 27.48 7.37
N SER A 18 -10.70 26.60 7.65
CA SER A 18 -10.65 25.64 8.77
C SER A 18 -10.07 24.27 8.41
N LEU A 19 -9.56 24.07 7.20
CA LEU A 19 -8.93 22.80 6.82
C LEU A 19 -7.56 22.69 7.47
N GLU A 20 -7.48 21.88 8.54
CA GLU A 20 -6.21 21.37 9.03
C GLU A 20 -5.75 20.25 8.10
N PHE A 21 -4.84 20.58 7.20
CA PHE A 21 -4.16 19.58 6.37
C PHE A 21 -3.11 18.86 7.22
N TYR A 22 -3.15 17.53 7.26
CA TYR A 22 -2.01 16.75 7.72
C TYR A 22 -0.82 17.11 6.81
N PRO A 23 0.31 17.59 7.36
CA PRO A 23 1.30 18.29 6.55
C PRO A 23 2.00 17.38 5.54
N GLU A 24 2.03 16.06 5.76
CA GLU A 24 2.72 15.12 4.89
C GLU A 24 1.98 13.77 4.86
N LEU A 25 1.70 13.27 3.66
CA LEU A 25 1.22 11.90 3.46
C LEU A 25 2.43 11.02 3.12
N PRO A 26 2.77 10.01 3.93
CA PRO A 26 3.94 9.17 3.67
C PRO A 26 3.74 8.36 2.39
N VAL A 27 4.74 8.41 1.51
CA VAL A 27 4.76 7.61 0.28
C VAL A 27 5.03 6.15 0.60
N VAL A 28 5.97 5.86 1.51
CA VAL A 28 6.25 4.50 1.97
C VAL A 28 5.48 4.25 3.26
N LEU A 29 4.66 3.20 3.26
CA LEU A 29 3.80 2.81 4.38
C LEU A 29 4.46 1.74 5.25
N ALA A 30 5.17 0.80 4.62
CA ALA A 30 5.93 -0.22 5.32
C ALA A 30 7.08 -0.75 4.46
N LEU A 31 8.12 -1.23 5.12
CA LEU A 31 9.22 -1.99 4.54
C LEU A 31 9.35 -3.30 5.29
N ARG A 32 9.47 -4.41 4.57
CA ARG A 32 9.79 -5.71 5.14
C ARG A 32 10.81 -6.44 4.27
N THR A 33 11.44 -7.47 4.82
CA THR A 33 12.44 -8.26 4.10
C THR A 33 12.11 -9.74 4.24
N ASP A 34 12.19 -10.49 3.13
CA ASP A 34 12.04 -11.95 3.14
C ASP A 34 13.35 -12.67 3.54
N TRP A 35 13.31 -14.00 3.54
CA TRP A 35 14.43 -14.83 3.98
C TRP A 35 15.65 -14.75 3.04
N GLU A 36 15.41 -14.34 1.79
CA GLU A 36 16.40 -14.20 0.73
C GLU A 36 16.91 -12.75 0.59
N GLY A 37 16.50 -11.84 1.47
CA GLY A 37 16.93 -10.44 1.47
C GLY A 37 16.18 -9.55 0.47
N THR A 38 15.10 -10.02 -0.15
CA THR A 38 14.24 -9.18 -0.99
C THR A 38 13.47 -8.22 -0.08
N VAL A 39 13.55 -6.93 -0.39
CA VAL A 39 12.79 -5.86 0.25
C VAL A 39 11.42 -5.74 -0.41
N TRP A 40 10.38 -5.81 0.41
CA TRP A 40 8.98 -5.62 0.05
C TRP A 40 8.57 -4.22 0.51
N VAL A 41 8.32 -3.33 -0.45
CA VAL A 41 7.99 -1.92 -0.21
C VAL A 41 6.50 -1.72 -0.39
N HIS A 42 5.79 -1.54 0.71
CA HIS A 42 4.39 -1.15 0.68
C HIS A 42 4.33 0.37 0.58
N ARG A 43 3.82 0.90 -0.53
CA ARG A 43 3.75 2.35 -0.78
C ARG A 43 2.34 2.78 -1.12
N ARG A 44 2.03 4.02 -0.79
CA ARG A 44 0.73 4.63 -1.04
C ARG A 44 0.44 4.72 -2.53
N SER A 45 -0.77 4.38 -2.94
CA SER A 45 -1.32 4.63 -4.27
C SER A 45 -1.54 6.12 -4.51
N GLU A 46 -1.40 6.57 -5.76
CA GLU A 46 -1.60 7.98 -6.13
C GLU A 46 -3.05 8.45 -5.93
N GLU A 47 -4.00 7.52 -5.94
CA GLU A 47 -5.44 7.80 -5.80
C GLU A 47 -5.86 8.02 -4.32
N GLY A 48 -4.97 7.75 -3.35
CA GLY A 48 -5.12 8.16 -1.95
C GLY A 48 -6.17 7.42 -1.12
N ALA A 49 -6.99 6.57 -1.73
CA ALA A 49 -7.97 5.72 -1.06
C ALA A 49 -8.15 4.41 -1.84
N GLY A 50 -7.50 3.33 -1.40
CA GLY A 50 -7.60 2.04 -2.05
C GLY A 50 -6.55 1.06 -1.55
N ASP A 51 -6.50 -0.11 -2.17
CA ASP A 51 -5.41 -1.05 -1.95
C ASP A 51 -4.10 -0.43 -2.46
N ASP A 52 -3.01 -0.65 -1.74
CA ASP A 52 -1.72 -0.02 -2.01
C ASP A 52 -0.76 -0.99 -2.71
N PRO A 53 0.02 -0.55 -3.73
CA PRO A 53 0.95 -1.42 -4.43
C PRO A 53 2.12 -1.87 -3.54
N ILE A 54 2.68 -3.03 -3.87
CA ILE A 54 3.86 -3.57 -3.21
C ILE A 54 4.98 -3.75 -4.24
N ASP A 55 6.05 -2.97 -4.10
CA ASP A 55 7.24 -3.10 -4.94
C ASP A 55 8.21 -4.11 -4.34
N LEU A 56 8.93 -4.83 -5.21
CA LEU A 56 9.92 -5.81 -4.82
C LEU A 56 11.30 -5.38 -5.29
N ILE A 57 12.27 -5.38 -4.38
CA ILE A 57 13.65 -4.97 -4.63
C ILE A 57 14.58 -6.04 -4.04
N THR A 58 15.55 -6.53 -4.79
CA THR A 58 16.55 -7.47 -4.26
C THR A 58 17.52 -6.80 -3.30
N ALA A 59 18.28 -7.59 -2.54
CA ALA A 59 19.26 -7.09 -1.58
C ALA A 59 20.35 -6.19 -2.21
N ASP A 60 20.68 -6.38 -3.48
CA ASP A 60 21.60 -5.55 -4.27
C ASP A 60 20.93 -4.30 -4.89
N GLY A 61 19.64 -4.06 -4.61
CA GLY A 61 18.91 -2.87 -5.04
C GLY A 61 18.22 -2.98 -6.39
N ARG A 62 18.22 -4.16 -7.03
CA ARG A 62 17.52 -4.35 -8.32
C ARG A 62 16.03 -4.52 -8.12
N TYR A 63 15.25 -3.69 -8.82
CA TYR A 63 13.80 -3.78 -8.84
C TYR A 63 13.32 -5.01 -9.63
N LEU A 64 12.44 -5.80 -9.01
CA LEU A 64 11.88 -7.04 -9.56
C LEU A 64 10.51 -6.83 -10.21
N GLY A 65 9.77 -5.80 -9.78
CA GLY A 65 8.40 -5.55 -10.22
C GLY A 65 7.51 -5.06 -9.07
N THR A 66 6.23 -4.88 -9.39
CA THR A 66 5.20 -4.41 -8.46
C THR A 66 4.02 -5.37 -8.48
N PHE A 67 3.56 -5.76 -7.30
CA PHE A 67 2.20 -6.24 -7.14
C PHE A 67 1.27 -5.04 -7.21
N ALA A 68 0.35 -5.06 -8.17
CA ALA A 68 -0.66 -4.02 -8.31
C ALA A 68 -1.48 -3.91 -7.02
N ALA A 69 -1.99 -2.71 -6.75
CA ALA A 69 -3.01 -2.46 -5.74
C ALA A 69 -4.06 -3.58 -5.72
N GLY A 70 -4.25 -4.21 -4.57
CA GLY A 70 -5.31 -5.20 -4.34
C GLY A 70 -5.03 -6.58 -4.91
N SER A 71 -3.94 -6.76 -5.66
CA SER A 71 -3.55 -8.07 -6.19
C SER A 71 -3.03 -9.02 -5.11
N THR A 72 -2.50 -8.48 -4.01
CA THR A 72 -2.07 -9.25 -2.85
C THR A 72 -2.04 -8.40 -1.59
N ALA A 73 -2.28 -9.02 -0.44
CA ALA A 73 -2.15 -8.36 0.85
C ALA A 73 -0.66 -8.18 1.21
N PRO A 74 -0.31 -7.20 2.06
CA PRO A 74 1.02 -7.13 2.66
C PRO A 74 1.33 -8.40 3.46
N PRO A 75 2.54 -8.99 3.33
CA PRO A 75 2.93 -10.13 4.14
C PRO A 75 3.03 -9.83 5.63
N GLU A 76 2.48 -10.72 6.46
CA GLU A 76 2.60 -10.70 7.92
C GLU A 76 3.86 -11.43 8.40
N ALA A 77 4.31 -12.45 7.67
CA ALA A 77 5.57 -13.15 7.93
C ALA A 77 6.17 -13.77 6.67
N PHE A 78 7.47 -14.06 6.74
CA PHE A 78 8.23 -14.76 5.70
C PHE A 78 8.84 -16.03 6.28
N GLY A 79 8.85 -17.09 5.47
CA GLY A 79 9.51 -18.35 5.75
C GLY A 79 10.52 -18.72 4.66
N PRO A 80 11.27 -19.82 4.86
CA PRO A 80 12.26 -20.26 3.87
C PRO A 80 11.62 -20.62 2.53
N ASP A 81 12.45 -20.66 1.49
CA ASP A 81 12.08 -21.05 0.11
C ASP A 81 10.98 -20.18 -0.50
N GLY A 82 10.99 -18.88 -0.19
CA GLY A 82 9.99 -17.91 -0.63
C GLY A 82 8.59 -18.13 -0.07
N LEU A 83 8.43 -18.73 1.12
CA LEU A 83 7.13 -18.82 1.78
C LEU A 83 6.72 -17.47 2.36
N VAL A 84 5.46 -17.11 2.16
CA VAL A 84 4.88 -15.82 2.57
C VAL A 84 3.55 -16.08 3.26
N ALA A 85 3.40 -15.60 4.49
CA ALA A 85 2.15 -15.66 5.24
C ALA A 85 1.39 -14.33 5.10
N LEU A 86 0.13 -14.43 4.71
CA LEU A 86 -0.77 -13.32 4.43
C LEU A 86 -2.02 -13.47 5.30
N VAL A 87 -2.61 -12.35 5.70
CA VAL A 87 -3.96 -12.33 6.27
C VAL A 87 -4.91 -11.84 5.20
N GLU A 88 -5.82 -12.72 4.78
CA GLU A 88 -6.88 -12.42 3.81
C GLU A 88 -8.24 -12.42 4.51
N LYS A 89 -9.25 -11.84 3.85
CA LYS A 89 -10.63 -11.83 4.32
C LYS A 89 -11.51 -12.59 3.34
N ASP A 90 -12.46 -13.35 3.87
CA ASP A 90 -13.44 -14.06 3.04
C ASP A 90 -14.62 -13.15 2.66
N ALA A 91 -15.65 -13.73 2.02
CA ALA A 91 -16.84 -12.98 1.62
C ALA A 91 -17.68 -12.42 2.79
N LEU A 92 -17.39 -12.82 4.02
CA LEU A 92 -18.03 -12.36 5.25
C LEU A 92 -17.07 -11.50 6.10
N ASP A 93 -15.97 -11.01 5.51
CA ASP A 93 -14.92 -10.24 6.17
C ASP A 93 -14.20 -10.98 7.31
N VAL A 94 -14.28 -12.31 7.37
CA VAL A 94 -13.62 -13.10 8.40
C VAL A 94 -12.14 -13.26 8.03
N PRO A 95 -11.19 -12.86 8.91
CA PRO A 95 -9.77 -12.97 8.62
C PRO A 95 -9.31 -14.43 8.69
N TYR A 96 -8.51 -14.86 7.72
CA TYR A 96 -7.84 -16.15 7.72
C TYR A 96 -6.39 -16.03 7.24
N VAL A 97 -5.53 -16.93 7.70
CA VAL A 97 -4.12 -16.97 7.31
C VAL A 97 -3.95 -17.85 6.09
N VAL A 98 -3.32 -17.31 5.04
CA VAL A 98 -2.90 -18.07 3.86
C VAL A 98 -1.39 -18.05 3.77
N VAL A 99 -0.80 -19.22 3.54
CA VAL A 99 0.61 -19.32 3.20
C VAL A 99 0.72 -19.57 1.70
N LYS A 100 1.36 -18.63 0.99
CA LYS A 100 1.65 -18.73 -0.45
C LYS A 100 3.16 -18.86 -0.64
N ARG A 101 3.56 -19.34 -1.82
CA ARG A 101 4.97 -19.35 -2.21
C ARG A 101 5.19 -18.29 -3.27
N PHE A 102 6.06 -17.33 -2.96
CA PHE A 102 6.59 -16.38 -3.91
C PHE A 102 7.73 -17.03 -4.70
N ARG A 103 7.63 -17.01 -6.03
CA ARG A 103 8.69 -17.45 -6.93
C ARG A 103 9.24 -16.22 -7.64
N ARG A 104 10.52 -15.94 -7.40
CA ARG A 104 11.24 -14.92 -8.16
C ARG A 104 11.29 -15.36 -9.64
N PRO A 105 11.05 -14.46 -10.61
CA PRO A 105 11.23 -14.79 -12.02
C PRO A 105 12.67 -15.24 -12.30
N GLU A 106 12.84 -16.25 -13.16
CA GLU A 106 14.14 -16.82 -13.51
C GLU A 106 15.07 -15.78 -14.15
N GLY A 107 16.38 -15.85 -13.84
CA GLY A 107 17.41 -14.95 -14.37
C GLY A 107 17.83 -13.80 -13.45
N ALA A 108 17.27 -13.71 -12.24
CA ALA A 108 17.78 -12.85 -11.18
C ALA A 108 19.10 -13.42 -10.59
N PRO A 109 20.20 -12.65 -10.50
CA PRO A 109 21.41 -13.11 -9.82
C PRO A 109 21.13 -13.43 -8.34
N GLN A 110 21.90 -14.39 -7.80
CA GLN A 110 21.85 -14.83 -6.40
C GLN A 110 22.62 -13.88 -5.49
#